data_AF-A0A285PWE1-F1
#
_entry.id   AF-A0A285PWE1-F1
#
_cell.length_a   1.000
_cell.length_b   1.000
_cell.length_c   1.000
_cell.angle_alpha   90.00
_cell.angle_beta   90.00
_cell.angle_gamma   90.00
#
_symmetry.space_group_name_H-M   'P 1'
#
loop_
_entity.id
_entity.type
_entity.pdbx_description
1 polymer ?
#
loop_
_entity_poly.entity_id
_entity_poly.type
_entity_poly.pdbx_seq_one_letter_code
_entity_poly.pdbx_strand_id
1 'polypeptide(L)'
;MAERHKRKTRSNRGRKAKEALSPRENDSTTEGINQEHKEIIKWFQTVKFRRMMFGGVDENDVWKKLEELNRLYESAIRAERERYNILLEDHDKTYGNLIYQYKQELIEHDGITEPAEMDNTESEMPQEIRNEVRR
;
A
#
# COMPACT_ATOMS: atom_id res chain seq x y z
N MET A 1 25.69 22.69 70.78
CA MET A 1 25.91 23.63 69.64
C MET A 1 26.52 22.86 68.48
N ALA A 2 26.23 23.31 67.26
CA ALA A 2 26.76 22.88 65.95
C ALA A 2 26.02 21.74 65.22
N GLU A 3 24.85 22.12 64.72
CA GLU A 3 24.23 21.68 63.47
C GLU A 3 25.20 21.80 62.27
N ARG A 4 25.32 20.75 61.45
CA ARG A 4 25.85 20.86 60.07
C ARG A 4 25.10 19.92 59.12
N HIS A 5 24.25 20.53 58.32
CA HIS A 5 23.58 19.97 57.16
C HIS A 5 24.56 19.34 56.16
N LYS A 6 24.22 18.16 55.62
CA LYS A 6 24.65 17.75 54.28
C LYS A 6 23.43 17.38 53.44
N ARG A 7 23.28 18.11 52.34
CA ARG A 7 22.21 18.01 51.35
C ARG A 7 22.51 16.89 50.34
N LYS A 8 21.47 16.09 50.06
CA LYS A 8 20.92 15.72 48.74
C LYS A 8 21.89 15.32 47.61
N THR A 9 21.78 14.05 47.17
CA THR A 9 21.73 13.66 45.75
C THR A 9 20.89 12.38 45.56
N ARG A 10 19.58 12.51 45.33
CA ARG A 10 18.79 11.47 44.66
C ARG A 10 18.92 11.71 43.15
N SER A 11 19.86 11.03 42.51
CA SER A 11 19.87 10.91 41.04
C SER A 11 19.04 9.69 40.68
N ASN A 12 17.76 9.90 40.39
CA ASN A 12 16.90 8.90 39.78
C ASN A 12 16.76 9.31 38.31
N ARG A 13 17.61 8.76 37.44
CA ARG A 13 17.59 9.06 36.00
C ARG A 13 17.68 7.76 35.21
N GLY A 14 16.57 7.42 34.56
CA GLY A 14 16.54 6.56 33.39
C GLY A 14 16.38 5.07 33.67
N ARG A 15 15.14 4.63 33.91
CA ARG A 15 14.73 3.27 33.51
C ARG A 15 14.81 3.22 31.99
N LYS A 16 15.86 2.60 31.43
CA LYS A 16 15.83 2.15 30.03
C LYS A 16 15.01 0.86 29.99
N ALA A 17 13.71 1.00 29.72
CA ALA A 17 12.93 -0.08 29.15
C ALA A 17 13.51 -0.34 27.75
N LYS A 18 14.25 -1.44 27.64
CA LYS A 18 14.68 -2.04 26.38
C LYS A 18 13.47 -2.78 25.84
N GLU A 19 12.58 -2.01 25.23
CA GLU A 19 11.48 -2.49 24.41
C GLU A 19 12.09 -3.28 23.26
N ALA A 20 11.83 -4.58 23.26
CA ALA A 20 12.30 -5.51 22.25
C ALA A 20 11.64 -5.10 20.93
N LEU A 21 12.40 -4.39 20.11
CA LEU A 21 12.10 -4.19 18.71
C LEU A 21 12.11 -5.57 18.05
N SER A 22 10.91 -6.11 17.84
CA SER A 22 10.68 -7.24 16.95
C SER A 22 11.35 -6.96 15.61
N PRO A 23 12.21 -7.85 15.08
CA PRO A 23 12.65 -7.76 13.71
C PRO A 23 11.40 -7.82 12.82
N ARG A 24 11.03 -6.67 12.27
CA ARG A 24 10.04 -6.56 11.20
C ARG A 24 10.52 -7.49 10.11
N GLU A 25 9.82 -8.61 9.95
CA GLU A 25 10.02 -9.51 8.83
C GLU A 25 9.99 -8.64 7.58
N ASN A 26 11.04 -8.76 6.79
CA ASN A 26 11.22 -7.99 5.59
C ASN A 26 10.10 -8.44 4.66
N ASP A 27 9.03 -7.65 4.64
CA ASP A 27 8.02 -7.66 3.60
C ASP A 27 8.76 -7.65 2.26
N SER A 28 8.79 -8.82 1.63
CA SER A 28 9.15 -9.00 0.22
C SER A 28 8.31 -8.12 -0.71
N THR A 29 7.29 -7.45 -0.18
CA THR A 29 6.50 -6.38 -0.80
C THR A 29 7.34 -5.17 -1.25
N THR A 30 8.57 -5.02 -0.75
CA THR A 30 9.52 -3.95 -1.16
C THR A 30 10.65 -4.44 -2.06
N GLU A 31 10.72 -5.74 -2.36
CA GLU A 31 11.91 -6.34 -2.95
C GLU A 31 11.91 -6.26 -4.47
N GLY A 32 12.45 -5.14 -4.92
CA GLY A 32 13.04 -5.01 -6.24
C GLY A 32 12.29 -4.00 -7.05
N ILE A 33 12.90 -2.82 -7.20
CA ILE A 33 12.60 -1.81 -8.22
C ILE A 33 11.90 -2.49 -9.41
N ASN A 34 10.59 -2.25 -9.53
CA ASN A 34 9.77 -2.88 -10.55
C ASN A 34 10.43 -2.68 -11.94
N GLN A 35 10.31 -3.63 -12.87
CA GLN A 35 11.01 -3.59 -14.15
C GLN A 35 10.75 -2.26 -14.88
N GLU A 36 9.52 -1.77 -14.85
CA GLU A 36 9.10 -0.52 -15.45
C GLU A 36 9.72 0.68 -14.71
N HIS A 37 9.89 0.62 -13.38
CA HIS A 37 10.65 1.64 -12.64
C HIS A 37 12.13 1.64 -13.01
N LYS A 38 12.76 0.47 -13.24
CA LYS A 38 14.15 0.40 -13.73
C LYS A 38 14.27 1.03 -15.12
N GLU A 39 13.28 0.81 -15.98
CA GLU A 39 13.23 1.41 -17.32
C GLU A 39 13.13 2.93 -17.27
N ILE A 40 12.28 3.47 -16.39
CA ILE A 40 12.18 4.91 -16.15
C ILE A 40 13.52 5.49 -15.64
N ILE A 41 14.15 4.85 -14.64
CA ILE A 41 15.44 5.29 -14.11
C ILE A 41 16.51 5.28 -15.20
N LYS A 42 16.59 4.21 -15.98
CA LYS A 42 17.53 4.07 -17.10
C LYS A 42 17.27 5.12 -18.18
N TRP A 43 16.01 5.41 -18.47
CA TRP A 43 15.64 6.45 -19.42
C TRP A 43 16.13 7.82 -18.95
N PHE A 44 15.89 8.19 -17.68
CA PHE A 44 16.39 9.46 -17.11
C PHE A 44 17.91 9.58 -17.16
N GLN A 45 18.64 8.49 -16.94
CA GLN A 45 20.10 8.50 -17.00
C GLN A 45 20.65 8.64 -18.43
N THR A 46 19.87 8.24 -19.43
CA THR A 46 20.34 8.16 -20.83
C THR A 46 19.78 9.25 -21.73
N VAL A 47 18.68 9.90 -21.35
CA VAL A 47 18.03 10.92 -22.16
C VAL A 47 18.94 12.12 -22.39
N LYS A 48 19.09 12.51 -23.67
CA LYS A 48 19.84 13.70 -24.09
C LYS A 48 19.01 14.54 -25.03
N PHE A 49 18.90 15.83 -24.74
CA PHE A 49 18.15 16.76 -25.57
C PHE A 49 18.99 17.31 -26.73
N ARG A 50 18.36 17.44 -27.90
CA ARG A 50 18.95 18.05 -29.09
C ARG A 50 19.11 19.55 -28.86
N ARG A 51 20.33 20.05 -29.09
CA ARG A 51 20.61 21.49 -29.02
C ARG A 51 20.23 22.19 -30.32
N MET A 52 19.76 23.43 -30.21
CA MET A 52 19.51 24.29 -31.37
C MET A 52 20.78 25.10 -31.72
N MET A 53 20.89 25.52 -32.99
CA MET A 53 22.12 26.16 -33.53
C MET A 53 22.46 27.51 -32.88
N PHE A 54 21.47 28.20 -32.29
CA PHE A 54 21.66 29.49 -31.60
C PHE A 54 21.10 29.41 -30.19
N GLY A 55 21.83 28.72 -29.31
CA GLY A 55 21.43 28.54 -27.91
C GLY A 55 20.14 27.71 -27.75
N GLY A 56 19.92 27.19 -26.54
CA GLY A 56 18.71 26.46 -26.22
C GLY A 56 18.64 25.02 -26.74
N VAL A 57 17.47 24.43 -26.55
CA VAL A 57 17.11 23.04 -26.85
C VAL A 57 15.99 23.05 -27.88
N ASP A 58 16.00 22.08 -28.79
CA ASP A 58 14.91 21.89 -29.75
C ASP A 58 13.62 21.47 -29.00
N GLU A 59 12.61 22.33 -29.01
CA GLU A 59 11.33 22.10 -28.35
C GLU A 59 10.63 20.84 -28.87
N ASN A 60 10.72 20.56 -30.17
CA ASN A 60 10.09 19.37 -30.75
C ASN A 60 10.75 18.08 -30.23
N ASP A 61 12.07 18.11 -29.98
CA ASP A 61 12.78 17.00 -29.34
C ASP A 61 12.40 16.84 -27.87
N VAL A 62 12.20 17.94 -27.15
CA VAL A 62 11.71 17.93 -25.76
C VAL A 62 10.31 17.31 -25.67
N TRP A 63 9.38 17.76 -26.51
CA TRP A 63 8.01 17.24 -26.53
C TRP A 63 7.98 15.74 -26.82
N LYS A 64 8.78 15.26 -27.77
CA LYS A 64 8.90 13.83 -28.06
C LYS A 64 9.42 13.02 -26.88
N LYS A 65 10.43 13.54 -26.17
CA LYS A 65 10.97 12.90 -24.97
C LYS A 65 9.98 12.92 -23.81
N LEU A 66 9.21 13.98 -23.68
CA LEU A 66 8.14 14.05 -22.68
C LEU A 66 7.06 13.01 -22.96
N GLU A 67 6.67 12.84 -24.23
CA GLU A 67 5.72 11.81 -24.63
C GLU A 67 6.27 10.40 -24.36
N GLU A 68 7.54 10.15 -24.69
CA GLU A 68 8.21 8.87 -24.40
C GLU A 68 8.23 8.57 -22.90
N LEU A 69 8.59 9.55 -22.08
CA LEU A 69 8.57 9.42 -20.62
C LEU A 69 7.16 9.12 -20.09
N ASN A 70 6.15 9.82 -20.61
CA ASN A 70 4.77 9.59 -20.20
C ASN A 70 4.32 8.15 -20.49
N ARG A 71 4.70 7.60 -21.66
CA ARG A 71 4.42 6.19 -22.00
C ARG A 71 5.07 5.21 -21.03
N LEU A 72 6.30 5.47 -20.59
CA LEU A 72 6.97 4.63 -19.59
C LEU A 72 6.23 4.66 -18.23
N TYR A 73 5.76 5.84 -17.81
CA TYR A 73 4.96 5.96 -16.59
C TYR A 73 3.60 5.26 -16.70
N GLU A 74 2.90 5.40 -17.83
CA GLU A 74 1.64 4.69 -18.08
C GLU A 74 1.82 3.18 -18.03
N SER A 75 2.93 2.66 -18.58
CA SER A 75 3.29 1.26 -18.49
C SER A 75 3.51 0.82 -17.03
N ALA A 76 4.29 1.60 -16.26
CA ALA A 76 4.54 1.31 -14.85
C ALA A 76 3.25 1.28 -14.02
N ILE A 77 2.37 2.27 -14.20
CA ILE A 77 1.09 2.33 -13.50
C ILE A 77 0.20 1.15 -13.88
N ARG A 78 0.20 0.74 -15.15
CA ARG A 78 -0.58 -0.42 -15.60
C ARG A 78 -0.08 -1.72 -14.96
N ALA A 79 1.24 -1.93 -14.95
CA ALA A 79 1.84 -3.09 -14.33
C ALA A 79 1.51 -3.17 -12.83
N GLU A 80 1.54 -2.02 -12.15
CA GLU A 80 1.19 -1.94 -10.74
C GLU A 80 -0.29 -2.25 -10.49
N ARG A 81 -1.19 -1.70 -11.31
CA ARG A 81 -2.64 -2.02 -11.23
C ARG A 81 -2.89 -3.51 -11.40
N GLU A 82 -2.22 -4.16 -12.35
CA GLU A 82 -2.39 -5.59 -12.57
C GLU A 82 -1.96 -6.41 -11.35
N ARG A 83 -0.85 -6.05 -10.71
CA ARG A 83 -0.40 -6.70 -9.47
C ARG A 83 -1.42 -6.58 -8.36
N TYR A 84 -1.97 -5.38 -8.16
CA TYR A 84 -3.00 -5.17 -7.15
C TYR A 84 -4.30 -5.90 -7.51
N ASN A 85 -4.69 -5.95 -8.79
CA ASN A 85 -5.88 -6.68 -9.21
C ASN A 85 -5.75 -8.17 -8.87
N ILE A 86 -4.61 -8.80 -9.16
CA ILE A 86 -4.36 -10.21 -8.81
C ILE A 86 -4.47 -10.42 -7.30
N LEU A 87 -3.87 -9.53 -6.50
CA LEU A 87 -3.92 -9.62 -5.04
C LEU A 87 -5.34 -9.47 -4.49
N LEU A 88 -6.11 -8.53 -5.04
CA LEU A 88 -7.51 -8.30 -4.67
C LEU A 88 -8.38 -9.50 -5.07
N GLU A 89 -8.19 -10.06 -6.27
CA GLU A 89 -8.92 -11.26 -6.70
C GLU A 89 -8.63 -12.47 -5.81
N ASP A 90 -7.37 -12.66 -5.40
CA ASP A 90 -6.98 -13.74 -4.49
C ASP A 90 -7.62 -13.58 -3.11
N HIS A 91 -7.64 -12.34 -2.61
CA HIS A 91 -8.33 -11.97 -1.38
C HIS A 91 -9.83 -12.26 -1.49
N ASP A 92 -10.50 -11.72 -2.50
CA ASP A 92 -11.93 -11.91 -2.73
C ASP A 92 -12.32 -13.40 -2.81
N LYS A 93 -11.52 -14.22 -3.50
CA LYS A 93 -11.71 -15.68 -3.57
C LYS A 93 -11.57 -16.32 -2.19
N THR A 94 -10.55 -15.93 -1.44
CA THR A 94 -10.28 -16.48 -0.10
C THR A 94 -11.42 -16.19 0.86
N TYR A 95 -11.90 -14.94 0.94
CA TYR A 95 -13.03 -14.58 1.80
C TYR A 95 -14.34 -15.17 1.32
N GLY A 96 -14.57 -15.22 0.00
CA GLY A 96 -15.74 -15.91 -0.57
C GLY A 96 -15.80 -17.38 -0.16
N ASN A 97 -14.67 -18.08 -0.22
CA ASN A 97 -14.57 -19.48 0.22
C ASN A 97 -14.81 -19.62 1.73
N LEU A 98 -14.22 -18.75 2.55
CA LEU A 98 -14.37 -18.79 4.01
C LEU A 98 -15.82 -18.54 4.43
N ILE A 99 -16.48 -17.56 3.82
CA ILE A 99 -17.90 -17.27 4.06
C ILE A 99 -18.77 -18.46 3.68
N TYR A 100 -18.46 -19.12 2.55
CA TYR A 100 -19.21 -20.29 2.12
C TYR A 100 -19.07 -21.45 3.12
N GLN A 101 -17.85 -21.74 3.56
CA GLN A 101 -17.59 -22.78 4.57
C GLN A 101 -18.34 -22.48 5.88
N TYR A 102 -18.25 -21.26 6.38
CA TYR A 102 -18.96 -20.85 7.59
C TYR A 102 -20.48 -21.04 7.47
N LYS A 103 -21.07 -20.71 6.30
CA LYS A 103 -22.49 -20.95 6.05
C LYS A 103 -22.85 -22.44 6.04
N GLN A 104 -21.99 -23.30 5.48
CA GLN A 104 -22.22 -24.76 5.53
C GLN A 104 -22.15 -25.29 6.96
N GLU A 105 -21.16 -24.87 7.75
CA GLU A 105 -21.04 -25.24 9.15
C GLU A 105 -22.27 -24.83 9.97
N LEU A 106 -22.83 -23.65 9.72
CA LEU A 106 -24.08 -23.21 10.36
C LEU A 106 -25.25 -24.12 9.98
N ILE A 107 -25.37 -24.50 8.70
CA ILE A 107 -26.43 -25.40 8.21
C ILE A 107 -26.29 -26.80 8.83
N GLU A 108 -25.06 -27.30 8.92
CA GLU A 108 -24.73 -28.61 9.51
C GLU A 108 -24.95 -28.64 11.03
N HIS A 109 -24.67 -27.54 11.73
CA HIS A 109 -24.78 -27.45 13.19
C HIS A 109 -26.21 -27.17 13.68
N ASP A 110 -27.02 -26.41 12.92
CA ASP A 110 -28.38 -26.04 13.37
C ASP A 110 -29.46 -27.07 13.03
N GLY A 111 -29.27 -27.96 12.05
CA GLY A 111 -30.16 -29.10 11.77
C GLY A 111 -31.62 -28.80 11.36
N ILE A 112 -32.24 -27.70 11.81
CA ILE A 112 -33.58 -27.23 11.47
C ILE A 112 -33.62 -25.73 11.79
N THR A 113 -33.70 -24.88 10.78
CA THR A 113 -34.62 -23.74 10.80
C THR A 113 -35.10 -23.55 9.38
N GLU A 114 -36.42 -23.49 9.20
CA GLU A 114 -37.10 -23.13 7.96
C GLU A 114 -36.39 -21.97 7.25
N PRO A 115 -36.50 -21.86 5.91
CA PRO A 115 -35.98 -20.69 5.21
C PRO A 115 -36.70 -19.48 5.79
N ALA A 116 -36.03 -18.77 6.71
CA ALA A 116 -36.35 -17.39 6.96
C ALA A 116 -36.21 -16.73 5.60
N GLU A 117 -37.34 -16.33 5.03
CA GLU A 117 -37.41 -15.43 3.89
C GLU A 117 -36.37 -14.35 4.15
N MET A 118 -35.23 -14.45 3.47
CA MET A 118 -34.31 -13.34 3.39
C MET A 118 -35.07 -12.33 2.55
N ASP A 119 -35.80 -11.45 3.24
CA ASP A 119 -36.27 -10.20 2.67
C ASP A 119 -35.11 -9.64 1.85
N ASN A 120 -35.39 -9.37 0.59
CA ASN A 120 -34.45 -8.75 -0.34
C ASN A 120 -34.30 -7.27 0.04
N THR A 121 -33.98 -6.99 1.30
CA THR A 121 -33.37 -5.73 1.67
C THR A 121 -31.90 -5.85 1.28
N GLU A 122 -31.68 -5.50 0.01
CA GLU A 122 -30.47 -4.93 -0.54
C GLU A 122 -29.41 -4.71 0.56
N SER A 123 -28.38 -5.56 0.55
CA SER A 123 -27.15 -5.38 1.30
C SER A 123 -26.51 -4.07 0.83
N GLU A 124 -27.03 -2.95 1.31
CA GLU A 124 -26.40 -1.66 1.20
C GLU A 124 -25.09 -1.75 1.96
N MET A 125 -24.01 -1.90 1.18
CA MET A 125 -22.68 -1.45 1.58
C MET A 125 -22.84 -0.14 2.38
N PRO A 126 -22.33 -0.04 3.62
CA PRO A 126 -22.40 1.18 4.40
C PRO A 126 -21.96 2.38 3.54
N GLN A 127 -22.86 3.36 3.38
CA GLN A 127 -22.72 4.55 2.52
C GLN A 127 -21.40 5.33 2.77
N GLU A 128 -20.77 5.10 3.92
CA GLU A 128 -19.48 5.67 4.30
C GLU A 128 -18.33 5.27 3.36
N ILE A 129 -18.31 4.04 2.84
CA ILE A 129 -17.24 3.58 1.93
C ILE A 129 -17.48 4.05 0.48
N ARG A 130 -18.74 4.31 0.11
CA ARG A 130 -19.12 4.70 -1.26
C ARG A 130 -18.66 6.11 -1.64
N ASN A 131 -18.46 6.99 -0.65
CA ASN A 131 -18.10 8.39 -0.88
C ASN A 131 -16.58 8.62 -0.99
N GLU A 132 -15.74 7.67 -0.60
CA GLU A 132 -14.28 7.78 -0.70
C GLU A 132 -13.77 7.39 -2.10
N VAL A 133 -14.50 6.53 -2.82
CA VAL A 133 -14.10 6.02 -4.16
C VAL A 133 -14.40 7.04 -5.28
N ARG A 134 -15.05 8.17 -4.99
CA ARG A 134 -15.46 9.17 -5.98
C ARG A 134 -14.91 10.58 -5.76
N ARG A 135 -13.81 10.72 -5.03
CA ARG A 135 -13.08 12.00 -4.91
C ARG A 135 -11.73 11.96 -5.61
#